data_AF-A0A954LN85-F1
#
_entry.id   AF-A0A954LN85-F1
#
_cell.length_a   1.000
_cell.length_b   1.000
_cell.length_c   1.000
_cell.angle_alpha   90.00
_cell.angle_beta   90.00
_cell.angle_gamma   90.00
#
_symmetry.space_group_name_H-M   'P 1'
#
loop_
_entity.id
_entity.type
_entity.pdbx_description
1 polymer ?
#
loop_
_entity_poly.entity_id
_entity_poly.type
_entity_poly.pdbx_seq_one_letter_code
_entity_poly.pdbx_strand_id
1 'polypeptide(L)'
;MTHCRSRWGEGPTTHVIQGGHYWNQVNGGYAPFISNTAPPGIPAMRNYLLASARYGHGEGGAGKRGSRAVYGGHSHVGTMIYLGNNWPDDYRNHLFTHNLHGHQMNHQVNVREAGGYNTLHAGQDVLFCSDQQYIGVDLQYGPDGAVYISDWYDPRHCHNPNLELWDRGNGRMYRMKYDATFKPVQVDYTSASDQELAEAQLHPNDWHCRMARLVLAERAASRPISPKALARLREIATTNQAANRRLRAIWALHAADALDARFLDEFFKDQSESIRGWAVQLAVETLEPDELEGPLKRLVTEDSSLFVRRYLASAIGRVPPQLGWQIAETLSQ
;
A
#
# COMPACT_ATOMS: atom_id res chain seq x y z
N MET A 1 8.72 -3.44 -4.46
CA MET A 1 8.73 -4.83 -3.93
C MET A 1 9.00 -5.78 -5.07
N THR A 2 9.91 -6.73 -4.92
CA THR A 2 10.15 -7.79 -5.91
C THR A 2 9.62 -9.11 -5.34
N HIS A 3 8.67 -9.75 -6.01
CA HIS A 3 8.06 -11.00 -5.56
C HIS A 3 8.41 -12.10 -6.56
N CYS A 4 9.14 -13.13 -6.14
CA CYS A 4 9.44 -14.30 -6.97
C CYS A 4 8.86 -15.54 -6.32
N ARG A 5 7.99 -16.28 -7.01
CA ARG A 5 7.51 -17.60 -6.54
C ARG A 5 8.27 -18.72 -7.24
N SER A 6 8.91 -19.60 -6.46
CA SER A 6 9.26 -20.94 -6.92
C SER A 6 8.10 -21.87 -6.58
N ARG A 7 7.83 -22.89 -7.42
CA ARG A 7 6.85 -23.97 -7.17
C ARG A 7 7.01 -24.64 -5.79
N TRP A 8 8.21 -24.56 -5.22
CA TRP A 8 8.62 -25.14 -3.93
C TRP A 8 8.48 -24.17 -2.75
N GLY A 9 8.16 -22.91 -3.03
CA GLY A 9 7.99 -21.85 -2.04
C GLY A 9 6.61 -21.89 -1.41
N GLU A 10 6.45 -22.72 -0.39
CA GLU A 10 5.30 -22.66 0.52
C GLU A 10 5.33 -21.41 1.43
N GLY A 11 6.38 -20.58 1.32
CA GLY A 11 6.58 -19.36 2.10
C GLY A 11 6.05 -18.07 1.44
N PRO A 12 5.71 -17.05 2.25
CA PRO A 12 5.32 -15.72 1.80
C PRO A 12 6.53 -14.96 1.27
N THR A 13 6.26 -14.04 0.34
CA THR A 13 7.27 -13.18 -0.27
C THR A 13 7.47 -11.86 0.51
N THR A 14 7.37 -11.94 1.84
CA THR A 14 7.36 -10.85 2.85
C THR A 14 5.96 -10.40 3.27
N HIS A 15 5.68 -10.45 4.57
CA HIS A 15 4.61 -9.69 5.23
C HIS A 15 5.26 -8.72 6.19
N VAL A 16 4.87 -7.45 6.11
CA VAL A 16 5.12 -6.46 7.17
C VAL A 16 3.79 -6.25 7.86
N ILE A 17 3.54 -7.03 8.91
CA ILE A 17 2.47 -6.71 9.85
C ILE A 17 3.08 -5.71 10.83
N GLN A 18 2.41 -4.59 11.08
CA GLN A 18 2.88 -3.64 12.07
C GLN A 18 2.92 -4.33 13.44
N GLY A 19 4.11 -4.37 14.06
CA GLY A 19 4.36 -5.15 15.29
C GLY A 19 4.53 -6.66 15.07
N GLY A 20 4.60 -7.15 13.84
CA GLY A 20 4.65 -8.59 13.52
C GLY A 20 6.02 -9.15 13.18
N HIS A 21 6.11 -10.48 13.25
CA HIS A 21 7.23 -11.28 12.75
C HIS A 21 7.28 -11.24 11.22
N TYR A 22 8.48 -11.05 10.67
CA TYR A 22 8.70 -11.15 9.23
C TYR A 22 8.78 -12.64 8.87
N TRP A 23 8.06 -13.06 7.83
CA TRP A 23 8.25 -14.38 7.24
C TRP A 23 8.69 -14.18 5.78
N ASN A 24 9.81 -14.79 5.39
CA ASN A 24 10.35 -14.72 4.02
C ASN A 24 10.69 -16.10 3.46
N GLN A 25 10.83 -16.18 2.14
CA GLN A 25 11.03 -17.43 1.38
C GLN A 25 12.52 -17.82 1.21
N VAL A 26 13.46 -17.32 2.02
CA VAL A 26 14.90 -17.57 1.78
C VAL A 26 15.66 -17.94 3.05
N ASN A 27 16.49 -18.97 2.90
CA ASN A 27 17.42 -19.60 3.85
C ASN A 27 18.21 -18.62 4.73
N GLY A 28 18.17 -18.83 6.05
CA GLY A 28 19.23 -18.60 7.05
C GLY A 28 19.88 -17.20 7.16
N GLY A 29 20.25 -16.80 8.38
CA GLY A 29 21.11 -15.62 8.61
C GLY A 29 20.41 -14.27 8.68
N TYR A 30 19.09 -14.25 8.84
CA TYR A 30 18.36 -13.02 9.14
C TYR A 30 18.34 -12.69 10.63
N ALA A 31 17.96 -11.46 10.95
CA ALA A 31 17.73 -11.04 12.33
C ALA A 31 16.67 -11.94 13.00
N PRO A 32 16.73 -12.16 14.34
CA PRO A 32 15.86 -13.12 15.04
C PRO A 32 14.34 -12.89 14.90
N PHE A 33 13.92 -11.67 14.51
CA PHE A 33 12.52 -11.33 14.26
C PHE A 33 12.03 -11.73 12.86
N ILE A 34 12.88 -12.37 12.04
CA ILE A 34 12.56 -12.90 10.71
C ILE A 34 12.54 -14.43 10.76
N SER A 35 11.35 -15.01 10.69
CA SER A 35 11.14 -16.45 10.54
C SER A 35 11.36 -16.88 9.10
N ASN A 36 12.10 -17.96 8.90
CA ASN A 36 12.24 -18.62 7.59
C ASN A 36 11.24 -19.79 7.42
N THR A 37 10.45 -20.10 8.45
CA THR A 37 9.43 -21.16 8.43
C THR A 37 8.06 -20.60 8.83
N ALA A 38 7.01 -21.33 8.44
CA ALA A 38 5.64 -21.01 8.86
C ALA A 38 5.57 -21.00 10.39
N PRO A 39 4.85 -20.04 11.01
CA PRO A 39 4.64 -20.03 12.45
C PRO A 39 4.06 -21.37 12.93
N PRO A 40 4.70 -22.04 13.91
CA PRO A 40 4.19 -23.30 14.46
C PRO A 40 2.76 -23.12 14.98
N GLY A 41 1.89 -24.11 14.73
CA GLY A 41 0.52 -24.12 15.27
C GLY A 41 -0.52 -23.31 14.48
N ILE A 42 -0.16 -22.67 13.36
CA ILE A 42 -1.10 -21.90 12.53
C ILE A 42 -1.12 -22.40 11.07
N PRO A 43 -1.53 -23.65 10.80
CA PRO A 43 -1.48 -24.25 9.45
C PRO A 43 -2.38 -23.53 8.42
N ALA A 44 -3.33 -22.71 8.89
CA ALA A 44 -4.21 -21.92 8.05
C ALA A 44 -3.63 -20.56 7.61
N MET A 45 -2.49 -20.13 8.18
CA MET A 45 -1.86 -18.85 7.82
C MET A 45 -1.28 -18.92 6.41
N ARG A 46 -2.06 -18.47 5.42
CA ARG A 46 -1.68 -18.41 4.00
C ARG A 46 -1.37 -16.97 3.62
N ASN A 47 -0.10 -16.69 3.34
CA ASN A 47 0.42 -15.33 3.19
C ASN A 47 1.03 -15.07 1.80
N TYR A 48 0.35 -15.49 0.75
CA TYR A 48 0.68 -15.10 -0.62
C TYR A 48 -0.47 -14.32 -1.24
N LEU A 49 -0.18 -13.39 -2.16
CA LEU A 49 -1.20 -12.82 -3.02
C LEU A 49 -1.87 -13.98 -3.76
N LEU A 50 -3.10 -14.34 -3.37
CA LEU A 50 -3.84 -15.44 -3.99
C LEU A 50 -3.92 -15.24 -5.51
N ALA A 51 -4.03 -14.00 -5.99
CA ALA A 51 -3.82 -13.65 -7.41
C ALA A 51 -2.54 -14.26 -7.99
N SER A 52 -1.39 -13.90 -7.42
CA SER A 52 -0.07 -14.35 -7.91
C SER A 52 0.09 -15.87 -7.85
N ALA A 53 -0.61 -16.53 -6.92
CA ALA A 53 -0.62 -17.98 -6.78
C ALA A 53 -1.65 -18.72 -7.66
N ARG A 54 -2.69 -18.02 -8.14
CA ARG A 54 -3.73 -18.55 -9.03
C ARG A 54 -3.37 -18.41 -10.51
N TYR A 55 -2.24 -17.77 -10.86
CA TYR A 55 -1.66 -17.86 -12.21
C TYR A 55 -1.32 -19.34 -12.46
N GLY A 56 -2.22 -20.02 -13.16
CA GLY A 56 -2.33 -21.47 -13.20
C GLY A 56 -1.29 -22.18 -14.06
N HIS A 57 0.00 -21.98 -13.82
CA HIS A 57 1.06 -22.81 -14.40
C HIS A 57 2.06 -23.21 -13.33
N GLY A 58 1.98 -24.47 -12.88
CA GLY A 58 2.96 -25.11 -11.99
C GLY A 58 4.33 -25.34 -12.63
N GLU A 59 4.68 -24.62 -13.69
CA GLU A 59 6.04 -24.58 -14.24
C GLU A 59 6.67 -23.26 -13.82
N GLY A 60 7.54 -23.29 -12.80
CA GLY A 60 8.41 -22.15 -12.51
C GLY A 60 9.20 -21.79 -13.77
N GLY A 61 9.20 -20.52 -14.16
CA GLY A 61 9.76 -20.06 -15.43
C GLY A 61 8.75 -19.31 -16.30
N ALA A 62 9.24 -18.66 -17.36
CA ALA A 62 8.57 -17.63 -18.17
C ALA A 62 7.27 -18.04 -18.90
N GLY A 63 6.67 -19.20 -18.60
CA GLY A 63 5.58 -19.79 -19.37
C GLY A 63 6.01 -20.11 -20.82
N LYS A 64 5.14 -20.78 -21.58
CA LYS A 64 5.38 -20.99 -23.02
C LYS A 64 5.16 -19.67 -23.77
N ARG A 65 6.14 -19.25 -24.57
CA ARG A 65 6.03 -18.06 -25.44
C ARG A 65 4.76 -18.16 -26.30
N GLY A 66 3.86 -17.17 -26.20
CA GLY A 66 2.62 -17.10 -26.99
C GLY A 66 1.42 -17.85 -26.40
N SER A 67 1.50 -18.44 -25.21
CA SER A 67 0.32 -19.01 -24.56
C SER A 67 -0.63 -17.90 -24.11
N ARG A 68 -1.68 -17.63 -24.90
CA ARG A 68 -2.78 -16.73 -24.50
C ARG A 68 -3.58 -17.20 -23.27
N ALA A 69 -3.27 -18.39 -22.76
CA ALA A 69 -3.79 -18.93 -21.52
C ALA A 69 -2.86 -18.54 -20.36
N VAL A 70 -3.17 -17.42 -19.70
CA VAL A 70 -2.60 -16.99 -18.40
C VAL A 70 -1.06 -16.92 -18.42
N TYR A 71 -0.52 -15.88 -19.04
CA TYR A 71 0.90 -15.49 -19.06
C TYR A 71 1.44 -15.37 -17.61
N GLY A 72 2.66 -15.72 -17.19
CA GLY A 72 3.94 -16.05 -17.81
C GLY A 72 5.02 -15.45 -16.89
N GLY A 73 5.67 -16.27 -16.05
CA GLY A 73 6.71 -15.82 -15.08
C GLY A 73 6.19 -15.40 -13.70
N HIS A 74 6.87 -15.87 -12.63
CA HIS A 74 6.46 -15.69 -11.22
C HIS A 74 7.16 -14.52 -10.52
N SER A 75 7.79 -13.61 -11.28
CA SER A 75 8.69 -12.58 -10.75
C SER A 75 8.12 -11.19 -11.05
N HIS A 76 7.40 -10.63 -10.08
CA HIS A 76 6.75 -9.33 -10.20
C HIS A 76 7.57 -8.25 -9.51
N VAL A 77 7.75 -7.11 -10.14
CA VAL A 77 8.48 -5.97 -9.57
C VAL A 77 7.75 -4.66 -9.85
N GLY A 78 8.03 -3.64 -9.06
CA GLY A 78 7.21 -2.43 -9.03
C GLY A 78 5.79 -2.73 -8.54
N THR A 79 5.16 -1.78 -7.87
CA THR A 79 3.77 -1.96 -7.44
C THR A 79 3.08 -0.62 -7.37
N MET A 80 1.98 -0.52 -8.11
CA MET A 80 1.16 0.67 -8.18
C MET A 80 -0.31 0.28 -8.05
N ILE A 81 -1.01 0.90 -7.11
CA ILE A 81 -2.48 1.00 -7.20
C ILE A 81 -2.76 2.32 -7.91
N TYR A 82 -3.38 2.26 -9.09
CA TYR A 82 -3.55 3.47 -9.89
C TYR A 82 -4.63 4.38 -9.28
N LEU A 83 -4.19 5.54 -8.78
CA LEU A 83 -5.04 6.58 -8.16
C LEU A 83 -4.86 7.95 -8.85
N GLY A 84 -4.27 7.96 -10.04
CA GLY A 84 -4.21 9.13 -10.92
C GLY A 84 -5.57 9.46 -11.52
N ASN A 85 -5.64 10.52 -12.31
CA ASN A 85 -6.87 10.97 -12.98
C ASN A 85 -6.71 11.17 -14.50
N ASN A 86 -5.63 10.63 -15.10
CA ASN A 86 -5.46 10.62 -16.55
C ASN A 86 -6.07 9.38 -17.20
N TRP A 87 -5.64 8.17 -16.84
CA TRP A 87 -6.23 6.94 -17.37
C TRP A 87 -7.72 6.81 -17.05
N PRO A 88 -8.49 6.05 -17.85
CA PRO A 88 -9.91 5.79 -17.63
C PRO A 88 -10.22 5.24 -16.23
N ASP A 89 -11.43 5.52 -15.75
CA ASP A 89 -11.87 5.09 -14.42
C ASP A 89 -11.87 3.56 -14.24
N ASP A 90 -11.99 2.79 -15.33
CA ASP A 90 -11.88 1.32 -15.33
C ASP A 90 -10.52 0.80 -14.88
N TYR A 91 -9.47 1.63 -14.86
CA TYR A 91 -8.16 1.29 -14.32
C TYR A 91 -7.94 1.81 -12.89
N ARG A 92 -8.85 2.63 -12.38
CA ARG A 92 -8.73 3.27 -11.07
C ARG A 92 -8.91 2.26 -9.95
N ASN A 93 -8.08 2.35 -8.92
CA ASN A 93 -8.00 1.39 -7.80
C ASN A 93 -7.51 -0.02 -8.19
N HIS A 94 -7.12 -0.24 -9.45
CA HIS A 94 -6.53 -1.50 -9.88
C HIS A 94 -5.03 -1.52 -9.56
N LEU A 95 -4.50 -2.71 -9.33
CA LEU A 95 -3.11 -2.97 -8.98
C LEU A 95 -2.32 -3.39 -10.22
N PHE A 96 -1.15 -2.78 -10.40
CA PHE A 96 -0.25 -3.05 -11.51
C PHE A 96 1.14 -3.38 -10.99
N THR A 97 1.80 -4.33 -11.64
CA THR A 97 3.19 -4.72 -11.39
C THR A 97 3.87 -5.04 -12.72
N HIS A 98 5.17 -4.80 -12.86
CA HIS A 98 5.92 -5.39 -13.95
C HIS A 98 6.14 -6.88 -13.77
N ASN A 99 6.18 -7.60 -14.89
CA ASN A 99 6.60 -8.99 -14.94
C ASN A 99 7.97 -9.08 -15.60
N LEU A 100 8.98 -9.43 -14.80
CA LEU A 100 10.39 -9.47 -15.24
C LEU A 100 10.62 -10.43 -16.39
N HIS A 101 9.94 -11.58 -16.39
CA HIS A 101 10.16 -12.63 -17.39
C HIS A 101 9.15 -12.55 -18.53
N GLY A 102 7.97 -12.02 -18.25
CA GLY A 102 6.92 -11.85 -19.26
C GLY A 102 7.15 -10.63 -20.17
N HIS A 103 7.95 -9.65 -19.72
CA HIS A 103 8.12 -8.36 -20.39
C HIS A 103 6.77 -7.65 -20.61
N GLN A 104 5.91 -7.71 -19.59
CA GLN A 104 4.64 -6.99 -19.57
C GLN A 104 4.39 -6.26 -18.25
N MET A 105 3.29 -5.51 -18.20
CA MET A 105 2.69 -5.01 -16.97
C MET A 105 1.46 -5.85 -16.64
N ASN A 106 1.52 -6.57 -15.53
CA ASN A 106 0.40 -7.33 -15.02
C ASN A 106 -0.69 -6.39 -14.51
N HIS A 107 -1.95 -6.73 -14.77
CA HIS A 107 -3.11 -5.95 -14.34
C HIS A 107 -4.01 -6.77 -13.42
N GLN A 108 -4.28 -6.23 -12.24
CA GLN A 108 -5.00 -6.92 -11.17
C GLN A 108 -6.07 -6.03 -10.55
N VAL A 109 -7.11 -6.65 -10.00
CA VAL A 109 -8.21 -6.00 -9.28
C VAL A 109 -8.19 -6.43 -7.82
N ASN A 110 -8.38 -5.49 -6.90
CA ASN A 110 -8.50 -5.79 -5.47
C ASN A 110 -9.98 -5.96 -5.10
N VAL A 111 -10.36 -7.16 -4.69
CA VAL A 111 -11.73 -7.47 -4.24
C VAL A 111 -11.74 -7.61 -2.73
N ARG A 112 -12.75 -7.06 -2.06
CA ARG A 112 -12.88 -7.18 -0.61
C ARG A 112 -13.09 -8.64 -0.22
N GLU A 113 -12.34 -9.14 0.77
CA GLU A 113 -12.50 -10.48 1.32
C GLU A 113 -12.29 -10.42 2.84
N ALA A 114 -13.37 -10.62 3.61
CA ALA A 114 -13.37 -10.48 5.07
C ALA A 114 -12.79 -9.12 5.54
N GLY A 115 -11.84 -9.13 6.46
CA GLY A 115 -11.13 -7.93 6.93
C GLY A 115 -10.04 -7.42 5.98
N GLY A 116 -9.77 -8.12 4.88
CA GLY A 116 -8.69 -7.83 3.93
C GLY A 116 -9.16 -7.75 2.48
N TYR A 117 -8.24 -7.97 1.55
CA TYR A 117 -8.50 -7.94 0.12
C TYR A 117 -7.90 -9.16 -0.55
N ASN A 118 -8.65 -9.74 -1.47
CA ASN A 118 -8.20 -10.73 -2.42
C ASN A 118 -7.91 -10.04 -3.74
N THR A 119 -6.64 -9.99 -4.12
CA THR A 119 -6.24 -9.50 -5.44
C THR A 119 -6.49 -10.61 -6.47
N LEU A 120 -7.06 -10.26 -7.62
CA LEU A 120 -7.37 -11.16 -8.74
C LEU A 120 -6.81 -10.59 -10.04
N HIS A 121 -6.47 -11.42 -11.02
CA HIS A 121 -6.09 -10.94 -12.36
C HIS A 121 -7.28 -10.29 -13.06
N ALA A 122 -7.06 -9.17 -13.76
CA ALA A 122 -8.12 -8.37 -14.38
C ALA A 122 -8.67 -8.97 -15.70
N GLY A 123 -8.12 -10.09 -16.15
CA GLY A 123 -8.51 -10.77 -17.40
C GLY A 123 -7.65 -10.39 -18.61
N GLN A 124 -6.90 -9.29 -18.52
CA GLN A 124 -5.96 -8.84 -19.55
C GLN A 124 -4.80 -8.09 -18.91
N ASP A 125 -3.58 -8.30 -19.41
CA ASP A 125 -2.40 -7.52 -19.05
C ASP A 125 -2.15 -6.41 -20.08
N VAL A 126 -1.24 -5.49 -19.77
CA VAL A 126 -0.92 -4.32 -20.61
C VAL A 126 0.59 -4.16 -20.82
N LEU A 127 0.99 -3.29 -21.74
CA LEU A 127 2.40 -2.97 -22.05
C LEU A 127 3.27 -4.21 -22.37
N PHE A 128 2.89 -4.99 -23.37
CA PHE A 128 3.74 -6.09 -23.84
C PHE A 128 4.95 -5.55 -24.62
N CYS A 129 6.16 -5.85 -24.15
CA CYS A 129 7.42 -5.50 -24.80
C CYS A 129 8.03 -6.73 -25.48
N SER A 130 8.36 -6.62 -26.76
CA SER A 130 9.01 -7.69 -27.52
C SER A 130 10.53 -7.72 -27.37
N ASP A 131 11.12 -6.65 -26.84
CA ASP A 131 12.56 -6.57 -26.60
C ASP A 131 12.94 -7.44 -25.41
N GLN A 132 13.85 -8.38 -25.62
CA GLN A 132 14.25 -9.31 -24.58
C GLN A 132 15.14 -8.70 -23.50
N GLN A 133 15.73 -7.54 -23.77
CA GLN A 133 16.60 -6.85 -22.83
C GLN A 133 15.83 -5.85 -21.95
N TYR A 134 14.52 -5.68 -22.18
CA TYR A 134 13.67 -4.89 -21.32
C TYR A 134 13.47 -5.58 -19.96
N ILE A 135 13.87 -4.91 -18.88
CA ILE A 135 13.64 -5.38 -17.51
C ILE A 135 12.91 -4.28 -16.75
N GLY A 136 11.57 -4.32 -16.72
CA GLY A 136 10.79 -3.37 -15.94
C GLY A 136 11.19 -3.43 -14.46
N VAL A 137 11.31 -2.27 -13.80
CA VAL A 137 11.79 -2.15 -12.41
C VAL A 137 10.69 -1.57 -11.51
N ASP A 138 10.13 -0.43 -11.90
CA ASP A 138 9.08 0.24 -11.14
C ASP A 138 8.13 1.03 -12.05
N LEU A 139 6.96 1.33 -11.49
CA LEU A 139 5.90 2.09 -12.14
C LEU A 139 5.15 2.93 -11.12
N GLN A 140 4.94 4.22 -11.41
CA GLN A 140 4.24 5.17 -10.53
C GLN A 140 3.46 6.20 -11.35
N TYR A 141 2.30 6.65 -10.87
CA TYR A 141 1.60 7.79 -11.48
C TYR A 141 2.13 9.13 -10.95
N GLY A 142 2.26 10.10 -11.85
CA GLY A 142 2.74 11.46 -11.55
C GLY A 142 1.62 12.49 -11.31
N PRO A 143 1.97 13.78 -11.21
CA PRO A 143 1.00 14.87 -10.99
C PRO A 143 0.00 15.03 -12.15
N ASP A 144 0.44 14.74 -13.38
CA ASP A 144 -0.39 14.72 -14.59
C ASP A 144 -1.27 13.47 -14.71
N GLY A 145 -1.20 12.56 -13.74
CA GLY A 145 -1.91 11.29 -13.73
C GLY A 145 -1.36 10.25 -14.71
N ALA A 146 -0.36 10.59 -15.53
CA ALA A 146 0.31 9.63 -16.39
C ALA A 146 1.16 8.68 -15.54
N VAL A 147 1.40 7.48 -16.04
CA VAL A 147 2.22 6.47 -15.38
C VAL A 147 3.64 6.51 -15.94
N TYR A 148 4.60 6.70 -15.05
CA TYR A 148 6.02 6.70 -15.31
C TYR A 148 6.57 5.33 -15.00
N ILE A 149 7.31 4.75 -15.93
CA ILE A 149 7.86 3.40 -15.86
C ILE A 149 9.36 3.51 -16.01
N SER A 150 10.11 2.82 -15.15
CA SER A 150 11.55 2.66 -15.30
C SER A 150 11.89 1.22 -15.67
N ASP A 151 12.85 1.05 -16.56
CA ASP A 151 13.47 -0.24 -16.83
C ASP A 151 14.98 -0.19 -16.60
N TRP A 152 15.52 -1.37 -16.33
CA TRP A 152 16.93 -1.69 -16.46
C TRP A 152 17.09 -2.43 -17.79
N TYR A 153 18.03 -2.00 -18.62
CA TYR A 153 18.23 -2.62 -19.93
C TYR A 153 19.42 -3.56 -19.88
N ASP A 154 19.17 -4.87 -19.76
CA ASP A 154 20.24 -5.87 -19.65
C ASP A 154 19.79 -7.17 -20.35
N PRO A 155 20.67 -7.87 -21.08
CA PRO A 155 20.38 -9.22 -21.59
C PRO A 155 20.18 -10.29 -20.50
N ARG A 156 20.38 -9.97 -19.22
CA ARG A 156 20.29 -10.90 -18.08
C ARG A 156 19.27 -10.39 -17.07
N HIS A 157 18.42 -11.29 -16.57
CA HIS A 157 17.32 -10.94 -15.66
C HIS A 157 17.41 -11.59 -14.27
N CYS A 158 18.23 -12.65 -14.15
CA CYS A 158 18.25 -13.54 -12.99
C CYS A 158 19.65 -13.72 -12.40
N HIS A 159 19.70 -14.18 -11.13
CA HIS A 159 20.90 -14.28 -10.30
C HIS A 159 22.12 -14.88 -11.02
N ASN A 160 23.09 -14.02 -11.34
CA ASN A 160 24.39 -14.39 -11.84
C ASN A 160 25.46 -13.85 -10.88
N PRO A 161 26.30 -14.72 -10.28
CA PRO A 161 27.30 -14.31 -9.31
C PRO A 161 28.45 -13.52 -9.93
N ASN A 162 28.65 -13.59 -11.25
CA ASN A 162 29.68 -12.81 -11.91
C ASN A 162 29.20 -11.36 -12.10
N LEU A 163 29.68 -10.49 -11.21
CA LEU A 163 29.27 -9.09 -11.14
C LEU A 163 29.67 -8.26 -12.37
N GLU A 164 30.69 -8.69 -13.12
CA GLU A 164 31.22 -7.95 -14.29
C GLU A 164 30.33 -8.09 -15.52
N LEU A 165 29.45 -9.10 -15.52
CA LEU A 165 28.58 -9.35 -16.66
C LEU A 165 27.44 -8.34 -16.76
N TRP A 166 26.96 -7.81 -15.64
CA TRP A 166 25.81 -6.91 -15.58
C TRP A 166 26.09 -5.54 -16.19
N ASP A 167 25.23 -5.11 -17.12
CA ASP A 167 25.25 -3.76 -17.67
C ASP A 167 24.58 -2.80 -16.67
N ARG A 168 25.40 -2.06 -15.93
CA ARG A 168 24.90 -1.05 -14.97
C ARG A 168 24.76 0.34 -15.58
N GLY A 169 25.09 0.50 -16.87
CA GLY A 169 25.15 1.79 -17.56
C GLY A 169 23.86 2.16 -18.29
N ASN A 170 22.91 1.24 -18.41
CA ASN A 170 21.75 1.42 -19.28
C ASN A 170 20.40 1.17 -18.57
N GLY A 171 19.52 2.15 -18.66
CA GLY A 171 18.16 2.09 -18.16
C GLY A 171 17.36 3.24 -18.78
N ARG A 172 16.05 3.06 -18.89
CA ARG A 172 15.17 4.00 -19.59
C ARG A 172 14.00 4.39 -18.69
N MET A 173 13.47 5.58 -18.96
CA MET A 173 12.23 6.04 -18.36
C MET A 173 11.20 6.28 -19.46
N TYR A 174 10.00 5.77 -19.22
CA TYR A 174 8.85 5.90 -20.10
C TYR A 174 7.74 6.65 -19.39
N ARG A 175 6.90 7.33 -20.17
CA ARG A 175 5.65 7.93 -19.70
C ARG A 175 4.49 7.39 -20.52
N MET A 176 3.62 6.61 -19.87
CA MET A 176 2.37 6.12 -20.42
C MET A 176 1.22 7.04 -20.02
N LYS A 177 0.60 7.66 -21.02
CA LYS A 177 -0.54 8.56 -20.87
C LYS A 177 -1.74 8.05 -21.65
N TYR A 178 -2.92 8.40 -21.18
CA TYR A 178 -4.15 8.25 -21.96
C TYR A 178 -4.38 9.55 -22.74
N ASP A 179 -4.19 9.50 -24.06
CA ASP A 179 -4.11 10.70 -24.89
C ASP A 179 -5.37 11.58 -24.84
N ALA A 180 -6.56 10.97 -24.74
CA ALA A 180 -7.82 11.72 -24.76
C ALA A 180 -7.99 12.68 -23.58
N THR A 181 -7.36 12.42 -22.44
CA THR A 181 -7.52 13.19 -21.20
C THR A 181 -6.19 13.78 -20.70
N PHE A 182 -5.08 13.52 -21.39
CA PHE A 182 -3.75 13.91 -20.92
C PHE A 182 -3.56 15.42 -20.98
N LYS A 183 -3.16 16.00 -19.85
CA LYS A 183 -2.77 17.40 -19.72
C LYS A 183 -1.50 17.46 -18.88
N PRO A 184 -0.35 17.89 -19.44
CA PRO A 184 0.86 18.04 -18.65
C PRO A 184 0.65 19.12 -17.60
N VAL A 185 1.16 18.88 -16.39
CA VAL A 185 1.13 19.85 -15.30
C VAL A 185 2.52 19.96 -14.68
N GLN A 186 2.86 21.16 -14.24
CA GLN A 186 4.00 21.41 -13.37
C GLN A 186 3.43 21.85 -12.02
N VAL A 187 3.87 21.20 -10.95
CA VAL A 187 3.34 21.42 -9.60
C VAL A 187 4.50 21.62 -8.66
N ASP A 188 4.46 22.70 -7.88
CA ASP A 188 5.37 22.95 -6.77
C ASP A 188 4.56 23.21 -5.49
N TYR A 189 4.53 22.22 -4.60
CA TYR A 189 3.89 22.36 -3.30
C TYR A 189 4.77 23.02 -2.25
N THR A 190 6.08 23.15 -2.48
CA THR A 190 6.99 23.74 -1.51
C THR A 190 6.73 25.23 -1.34
N SER A 191 6.25 25.90 -2.38
CA SER A 191 5.84 27.31 -2.37
C SER A 191 4.37 27.54 -1.99
N ALA A 192 3.54 26.50 -1.90
CA ALA A 192 2.12 26.62 -1.60
C ALA A 192 1.88 27.05 -0.15
N SER A 193 0.81 27.80 0.12
CA SER A 193 0.35 28.10 1.48
C SER A 193 -0.17 26.85 2.19
N ASP A 194 -0.19 26.85 3.54
CA ASP A 194 -0.73 25.72 4.30
C ASP A 194 -2.21 25.44 3.96
N GLN A 195 -2.99 26.48 3.64
CA GLN A 195 -4.37 26.34 3.21
C GLN A 195 -4.49 25.64 1.85
N GLU A 196 -3.62 25.95 0.89
CA GLU A 196 -3.58 25.25 -0.40
C GLU A 196 -3.17 23.78 -0.23
N LEU A 197 -2.26 23.49 0.70
CA LEU A 197 -1.89 22.11 1.05
C LEU A 197 -3.05 21.35 1.70
N ALA A 198 -3.85 22.02 2.54
CA ALA A 198 -5.06 21.45 3.12
C ALA A 198 -6.11 21.15 2.03
N GLU A 199 -6.34 22.09 1.11
CA GLU A 199 -7.30 21.92 0.01
C GLU A 199 -6.86 20.83 -0.98
N ALA A 200 -5.55 20.63 -1.18
CA ALA A 200 -5.01 19.58 -2.02
C ALA A 200 -5.42 18.15 -1.58
N GLN A 201 -5.84 17.94 -0.33
CA GLN A 201 -6.38 16.65 0.13
C GLN A 201 -7.69 16.23 -0.57
N LEU A 202 -8.36 17.18 -1.22
CA LEU A 202 -9.58 16.93 -2.00
C LEU A 202 -9.29 16.58 -3.46
N HIS A 203 -8.03 16.67 -3.90
CA HIS A 203 -7.66 16.47 -5.30
C HIS A 203 -7.97 15.03 -5.78
N PRO A 204 -8.47 14.86 -7.03
CA PRO A 204 -8.80 13.53 -7.55
C PRO A 204 -7.57 12.67 -7.81
N ASN A 205 -6.43 13.25 -8.22
CA ASN A 205 -5.17 12.53 -8.30
C ASN A 205 -4.48 12.48 -6.92
N ASP A 206 -4.28 11.27 -6.40
CA ASP A 206 -3.72 11.04 -5.06
C ASP A 206 -2.26 11.50 -4.93
N TRP A 207 -1.53 11.67 -6.03
CA TRP A 207 -0.18 12.23 -6.01
C TRP A 207 -0.16 13.60 -5.32
N HIS A 208 -1.16 14.44 -5.62
CA HIS A 208 -1.30 15.77 -5.03
C HIS A 208 -1.57 15.71 -3.53
N CYS A 209 -2.43 14.78 -3.09
CA CYS A 209 -2.75 14.58 -1.69
C CYS A 209 -1.50 14.14 -0.90
N ARG A 210 -0.74 13.19 -1.45
CA ARG A 210 0.50 12.67 -0.85
C ARG A 210 1.59 13.73 -0.75
N MET A 211 1.85 14.46 -1.83
CA MET A 211 2.86 15.50 -1.83
C MET A 211 2.50 16.67 -0.92
N ALA A 212 1.23 17.11 -0.93
CA ALA A 212 0.81 18.18 -0.03
C ALA A 212 0.94 17.79 1.45
N ARG A 213 0.60 16.54 1.78
CA ARG A 213 0.75 16.01 3.15
C ARG A 213 2.23 15.87 3.56
N LEU A 214 3.11 15.47 2.64
CA LEU A 214 4.56 15.43 2.90
C LEU A 214 5.07 16.82 3.28
N VAL A 215 4.72 17.85 2.49
CA VAL A 215 5.12 19.23 2.78
C VAL A 215 4.52 19.74 4.10
N LEU A 216 3.28 19.36 4.43
CA LEU A 216 2.69 19.66 5.75
C LEU A 216 3.49 19.02 6.89
N ALA A 217 3.91 17.76 6.77
CA ALA A 217 4.75 17.10 7.77
C ALA A 217 6.11 17.80 7.95
N GLU A 218 6.81 18.09 6.85
CA GLU A 218 8.10 18.80 6.87
C GLU A 218 7.98 20.18 7.53
N ARG A 219 6.87 20.87 7.26
CA ARG A 219 6.58 22.17 7.89
C ARG A 219 6.28 22.02 9.37
N ALA A 220 5.43 21.07 9.76
CA ALA A 220 5.07 20.86 11.16
C ALA A 220 6.29 20.53 12.04
N ALA A 221 7.28 19.83 11.48
CA ALA A 221 8.55 19.55 12.17
C ALA A 221 9.42 20.80 12.41
N SER A 222 9.19 21.91 11.69
CA SER A 222 10.02 23.12 11.75
C SER A 222 9.27 24.38 12.21
N ARG A 223 7.94 24.41 12.06
CA ARG A 223 7.07 25.52 12.48
C ARG A 223 5.62 25.06 12.68
N PRO A 224 4.82 25.81 13.46
CA PRO A 224 3.39 25.58 13.51
C PRO A 224 2.72 25.72 12.13
N ILE A 225 1.75 24.85 11.86
CA ILE A 225 0.87 24.95 10.69
C ILE A 225 -0.20 26.02 10.93
N SER A 226 -0.57 26.77 9.89
CA SER A 226 -1.61 27.80 9.94
C SER A 226 -2.90 27.29 10.59
N PRO A 227 -3.47 27.99 11.59
CA PRO A 227 -4.75 27.61 12.21
C PRO A 227 -5.89 27.49 11.20
N LYS A 228 -5.87 28.30 10.12
CA LYS A 228 -6.86 28.22 9.04
C LYS A 228 -6.76 26.91 8.26
N ALA A 229 -5.54 26.42 8.03
CA ALA A 229 -5.31 25.16 7.34
C ALA A 229 -5.75 23.98 8.24
N LEU A 230 -5.41 24.01 9.53
CA LEU A 230 -5.86 23.00 10.49
C LEU A 230 -7.39 22.97 10.61
N ALA A 231 -8.04 24.14 10.69
CA ALA A 231 -9.50 24.23 10.70
C ALA A 231 -10.12 23.63 9.42
N ARG A 232 -9.55 23.92 8.25
CA ARG A 232 -10.00 23.36 6.98
C ARG A 232 -9.82 21.83 6.93
N LEU A 233 -8.69 21.30 7.40
CA LEU A 233 -8.48 19.87 7.48
C LEU A 233 -9.48 19.19 8.43
N ARG A 234 -9.77 19.80 9.58
CA ARG A 234 -10.78 19.29 10.53
C ARG A 234 -12.18 19.29 9.90
N GLU A 235 -12.55 20.35 9.21
CA GLU A 235 -13.80 20.43 8.45
C GLU A 235 -13.90 19.30 7.40
N ILE A 236 -12.86 19.08 6.59
CA ILE A 236 -12.83 17.98 5.61
C ILE A 236 -12.96 16.63 6.31
N ALA A 237 -12.23 16.43 7.42
CA ALA A 237 -12.19 15.19 8.17
C ALA A 237 -13.53 14.81 8.81
N THR A 238 -14.40 15.77 9.15
CA THR A 238 -15.69 15.50 9.81
C THR A 238 -16.89 15.62 8.88
N THR A 239 -16.85 16.51 7.88
CA THR A 239 -18.05 16.84 7.08
C THR A 239 -18.07 16.24 5.67
N ASN A 240 -16.93 15.81 5.13
CA ASN A 240 -16.90 15.37 3.74
C ASN A 240 -17.65 14.04 3.56
N GLN A 241 -18.50 13.95 2.55
CA GLN A 241 -19.28 12.73 2.30
C GLN A 241 -18.40 11.51 1.97
N ALA A 242 -17.27 11.72 1.29
CA ALA A 242 -16.42 10.63 0.84
C ALA A 242 -15.40 10.24 1.92
N ALA A 243 -15.49 8.99 2.41
CA ALA A 243 -14.64 8.50 3.50
C ALA A 243 -13.13 8.57 3.18
N ASN A 244 -12.73 8.37 1.91
CA ASN A 244 -11.34 8.52 1.49
C ASN A 244 -10.83 9.96 1.62
N ARG A 245 -11.67 10.96 1.35
CA ARG A 245 -11.32 12.38 1.53
C ARG A 245 -11.23 12.76 3.00
N ARG A 246 -12.18 12.27 3.83
CA ARG A 246 -12.07 12.39 5.29
C ARG A 246 -10.76 11.80 5.79
N LEU A 247 -10.46 10.56 5.42
CA LEU A 247 -9.24 9.86 5.84
C LEU A 247 -7.94 10.56 5.40
N ARG A 248 -7.89 11.13 4.20
CA ARG A 248 -6.76 11.96 3.74
C ARG A 248 -6.52 13.17 4.65
N ALA A 249 -7.58 13.86 5.03
CA ALA A 249 -7.48 15.00 5.95
C ALA A 249 -7.08 14.56 7.37
N ILE A 250 -7.59 13.42 7.85
CA ILE A 250 -7.18 12.82 9.13
C ILE A 250 -5.67 12.53 9.13
N TRP A 251 -5.15 11.91 8.08
CA TRP A 251 -3.72 11.67 7.97
C TRP A 251 -2.89 12.96 7.85
N ALA A 252 -3.42 13.99 7.20
CA ALA A 252 -2.76 15.29 7.12
C ALA A 252 -2.71 15.99 8.48
N LEU A 253 -3.76 15.85 9.31
CA LEU A 253 -3.76 16.33 10.69
C LEU A 253 -2.76 15.56 11.56
N HIS A 254 -2.69 14.24 11.41
CA HIS A 254 -1.67 13.43 12.11
C HIS A 254 -0.26 13.86 11.71
N ALA A 255 0.01 13.99 10.41
CA ALA A 255 1.28 14.45 9.88
C ALA A 255 1.67 15.86 10.36
N ALA A 256 0.67 16.69 10.69
CA ALA A 256 0.85 18.04 11.22
C ALA A 256 0.90 18.10 12.76
N ASP A 257 0.97 16.95 13.45
CA ASP A 257 0.90 16.84 14.91
C ASP A 257 -0.32 17.56 15.52
N ALA A 258 -1.45 17.45 14.82
CA ALA A 258 -2.67 18.20 15.12
C ALA A 258 -3.86 17.28 15.46
N LEU A 259 -3.61 16.02 15.81
CA LEU A 259 -4.60 15.11 16.36
C LEU A 259 -4.59 15.15 17.89
N ASP A 260 -5.76 15.04 18.49
CA ASP A 260 -5.97 15.03 19.93
C ASP A 260 -7.02 13.96 20.29
N ALA A 261 -7.08 13.56 21.56
CA ALA A 261 -7.97 12.48 22.01
C ALA A 261 -9.45 12.76 21.72
N ARG A 262 -9.87 14.03 21.83
CA ARG A 262 -11.25 14.44 21.57
C ARG A 262 -11.63 14.22 20.11
N PHE A 263 -10.72 14.58 19.21
CA PHE A 263 -10.95 14.45 17.78
C PHE A 263 -10.88 13.00 17.31
N LEU A 264 -9.98 12.19 17.90
CA LEU A 264 -9.92 10.75 17.64
C LEU A 264 -11.20 10.02 18.11
N ASP A 265 -11.84 10.46 19.19
CA ASP A 265 -13.12 9.90 19.65
C ASP A 265 -14.26 10.03 18.62
N GLU A 266 -14.27 11.11 17.82
CA GLU A 266 -15.20 11.24 16.70
C GLU A 266 -14.95 10.16 15.64
N PHE A 267 -13.68 9.84 15.38
CA PHE A 267 -13.29 8.88 14.35
C PHE A 267 -13.51 7.43 14.73
N PHE A 268 -13.46 7.11 16.02
CA PHE A 268 -13.89 5.82 16.52
C PHE A 268 -15.39 5.56 16.29
N LYS A 269 -16.18 6.61 16.05
CA LYS A 269 -17.63 6.55 15.83
C LYS A 269 -18.03 6.77 14.36
N ASP A 270 -17.07 6.95 13.45
CA ASP A 270 -17.36 7.21 12.03
C ASP A 270 -18.08 6.01 11.39
N GLN A 271 -19.00 6.26 10.45
CA GLN A 271 -19.73 5.21 9.74
C GLN A 271 -18.81 4.30 8.90
N SER A 272 -17.68 4.82 8.43
CA SER A 272 -16.69 4.07 7.67
C SER A 272 -15.79 3.24 8.57
N GLU A 273 -15.83 1.93 8.39
CA GLU A 273 -14.89 1.00 9.04
C GLU A 273 -13.42 1.33 8.74
N SER A 274 -13.13 1.94 7.59
CA SER A 274 -11.77 2.34 7.23
C SER A 274 -11.28 3.47 8.13
N ILE A 275 -12.14 4.44 8.43
CA ILE A 275 -11.81 5.54 9.35
C ILE A 275 -11.69 5.01 10.77
N ARG A 276 -12.62 4.17 11.24
CA ARG A 276 -12.52 3.56 12.58
C ARG A 276 -11.26 2.72 12.76
N GLY A 277 -10.88 1.92 11.76
CA GLY A 277 -9.64 1.14 11.78
C GLY A 277 -8.40 2.03 11.84
N TRP A 278 -8.34 3.09 11.02
CA TRP A 278 -7.25 4.07 11.10
C TRP A 278 -7.26 4.88 12.40
N ALA A 279 -8.41 5.14 13.01
CA ALA A 279 -8.48 5.80 14.31
C ALA A 279 -7.76 4.97 15.38
N VAL A 280 -7.91 3.64 15.37
CA VAL A 280 -7.16 2.74 16.27
C VAL A 280 -5.66 2.90 16.07
N GLN A 281 -5.22 2.88 14.81
CA GLN A 281 -3.81 3.05 14.45
C GLN A 281 -3.23 4.38 14.94
N LEU A 282 -3.93 5.47 14.67
CA LEU A 282 -3.45 6.82 14.96
C LEU A 282 -3.51 7.12 16.46
N ALA A 283 -4.50 6.58 17.16
CA ALA A 283 -4.60 6.72 18.60
C ALA A 283 -3.40 6.08 19.30
N VAL A 284 -3.02 4.85 18.96
CA VAL A 284 -1.83 4.21 19.57
C VAL A 284 -0.50 4.86 19.18
N GLU A 285 -0.51 5.79 18.22
CA GLU A 285 0.67 6.58 17.81
C GLU A 285 0.73 7.95 18.46
N THR A 286 -0.41 8.47 18.92
CA THR A 286 -0.55 9.88 19.31
C THR A 286 -0.92 10.03 20.79
N LEU A 287 -1.73 9.13 21.33
CA LEU A 287 -2.31 9.26 22.67
C LEU A 287 -1.48 8.55 23.73
N GLU A 288 -1.58 9.07 24.95
CA GLU A 288 -1.00 8.41 26.11
C GLU A 288 -1.77 7.13 26.47
N PRO A 289 -1.11 6.14 27.12
CA PRO A 289 -1.73 4.84 27.38
C PRO A 289 -3.06 4.86 28.15
N ASP A 290 -3.25 5.83 29.04
CA ASP A 290 -4.47 6.01 29.83
C ASP A 290 -5.65 6.53 29.00
N GLU A 291 -5.38 7.28 27.93
CA GLU A 291 -6.41 7.77 27.00
C GLU A 291 -6.92 6.67 26.05
N LEU A 292 -6.17 5.57 25.88
CA LEU A 292 -6.49 4.48 24.96
C LEU A 292 -7.50 3.47 25.51
N GLU A 293 -7.53 3.26 26.83
CA GLU A 293 -8.24 2.14 27.44
C GLU A 293 -9.74 2.16 27.14
N GLY A 294 -10.40 3.29 27.40
CA GLY A 294 -11.84 3.44 27.19
C GLY A 294 -12.28 3.23 25.73
N PRO A 295 -11.71 3.98 24.77
CA PRO A 295 -12.06 3.84 23.35
C PRO A 295 -11.79 2.46 22.78
N LEU A 296 -10.62 1.85 23.07
CA LEU A 296 -10.27 0.55 22.50
C LEU A 296 -11.11 -0.59 23.09
N LYS A 297 -11.43 -0.55 24.39
CA LYS A 297 -12.37 -1.50 25.01
C LYS A 297 -13.76 -1.45 24.37
N ARG A 298 -14.25 -0.24 24.13
CA ARG A 298 -15.55 -0.05 23.46
C ARG A 298 -15.54 -0.67 22.06
N LEU A 299 -14.53 -0.35 21.25
CA LEU A 299 -14.43 -0.85 19.87
C LEU A 299 -14.29 -2.37 19.80
N VAL A 300 -13.50 -2.98 20.68
CA VAL A 300 -13.30 -4.44 20.62
C VAL A 300 -14.59 -5.20 20.95
N THR A 301 -15.45 -4.64 21.81
CA THR A 301 -16.74 -5.24 22.15
C THR A 301 -17.85 -4.90 21.15
N GLU A 302 -17.91 -3.65 20.68
CA GLU A 302 -19.04 -3.15 19.89
C GLU A 302 -18.85 -3.26 18.37
N ASP A 303 -17.61 -3.23 17.86
CA ASP A 303 -17.36 -3.22 16.41
C ASP A 303 -17.29 -4.63 15.82
N SER A 304 -18.20 -4.91 14.89
CA SER A 304 -18.29 -6.19 14.17
C SER A 304 -17.45 -6.23 12.89
N SER A 305 -16.85 -5.11 12.48
CA SER A 305 -16.01 -5.08 11.28
C SER A 305 -14.72 -5.87 11.49
N LEU A 306 -14.52 -6.90 10.66
CA LEU A 306 -13.26 -7.63 10.59
C LEU A 306 -12.07 -6.74 10.20
N PHE A 307 -12.33 -5.62 9.51
CA PHE A 307 -11.28 -4.64 9.20
C PHE A 307 -10.83 -3.94 10.49
N VAL A 308 -11.77 -3.42 11.29
CA VAL A 308 -11.47 -2.74 12.56
C VAL A 308 -10.84 -3.70 13.57
N ARG A 309 -11.39 -4.91 13.71
CA ARG A 309 -10.84 -5.97 14.57
C ARG A 309 -9.40 -6.32 14.23
N ARG A 310 -9.02 -6.30 12.94
CA ARG A 310 -7.62 -6.49 12.54
C ARG A 310 -6.71 -5.36 13.03
N TYR A 311 -7.17 -4.11 13.01
CA TYR A 311 -6.41 -2.98 13.56
C TYR A 311 -6.28 -3.09 15.07
N LEU A 312 -7.34 -3.50 15.78
CA LEU A 312 -7.29 -3.79 17.21
C LEU A 312 -6.30 -4.91 17.54
N ALA A 313 -6.31 -6.00 16.77
CA ALA A 313 -5.33 -7.08 16.91
C ALA A 313 -3.89 -6.59 16.70
N SER A 314 -3.67 -5.69 15.73
CA SER A 314 -2.35 -5.09 15.45
C SER A 314 -1.91 -4.12 16.57
N ALA A 315 -2.86 -3.55 17.31
CA ALA A 315 -2.59 -2.64 18.42
C ALA A 315 -2.15 -3.36 19.71
N ILE A 316 -2.40 -4.68 19.86
CA ILE A 316 -2.11 -5.45 21.09
C ILE A 316 -0.67 -5.24 21.57
N GLY A 317 0.31 -5.28 20.66
CA GLY A 317 1.73 -5.12 21.00
C GLY A 317 2.17 -3.67 21.27
N ARG A 318 1.25 -2.71 21.21
CA ARG A 318 1.52 -1.26 21.28
C ARG A 318 0.77 -0.57 22.41
N VAL A 319 0.02 -1.33 23.20
CA VAL A 319 -0.75 -0.84 24.35
C VAL A 319 -0.23 -1.49 25.63
N PRO A 320 -0.59 -0.97 26.82
CA PRO A 320 -0.24 -1.63 28.09
C PRO A 320 -0.66 -3.11 28.09
N PRO A 321 0.16 -4.02 28.65
CA PRO A 321 -0.07 -5.46 28.59
C PRO A 321 -1.47 -5.89 29.04
N GLN A 322 -2.01 -5.26 30.08
CA GLN A 322 -3.35 -5.55 30.60
C GLN A 322 -4.45 -5.27 29.57
N LEU A 323 -4.37 -4.13 28.86
CA LEU A 323 -5.29 -3.79 27.80
C LEU A 323 -5.11 -4.70 26.58
N GLY A 324 -3.85 -5.02 26.23
CA GLY A 324 -3.53 -5.93 25.14
C GLY A 324 -4.16 -7.32 25.33
N TRP A 325 -4.06 -7.89 26.53
CA TRP A 325 -4.69 -9.17 26.86
C TRP A 325 -6.22 -9.12 26.78
N GLN A 326 -6.85 -8.05 27.28
CA GLN A 326 -8.30 -7.89 27.19
C GLN A 326 -8.80 -7.81 25.74
N ILE A 327 -8.05 -7.10 24.88
CA ILE A 327 -8.34 -7.06 23.43
C ILE A 327 -8.19 -8.46 22.83
N ALA A 328 -7.10 -9.16 23.13
CA ALA A 328 -6.84 -10.51 22.62
C ALA A 328 -7.94 -11.50 23.02
N GLU A 329 -8.32 -11.53 24.30
CA GLU A 329 -9.37 -12.38 24.84
C GLU A 329 -10.71 -12.11 24.15
N THR A 330 -11.09 -10.84 24.01
CA THR A 330 -12.36 -10.46 23.37
C THR A 330 -12.38 -10.82 21.89
N LEU A 331 -11.28 -10.65 21.16
CA LEU A 331 -11.19 -11.01 19.74
C LEU A 331 -11.15 -12.52 19.50
N SER A 332 -10.82 -13.32 20.51
CA SER A 332 -10.73 -14.78 20.41
C SER A 332 -12.06 -15.52 20.58
N GLN A 333 -13.10 -14.82 21.06
CA GLN A 333 -14.47 -15.34 21.26
C GLN A 333 -15.29 -15.28 19.97
#